data_AF-A0A559RBK8-F1
#
_entry.id   AF-A0A559RBK8-F1
#
_cell.length_a   1.000
_cell.length_b   1.000
_cell.length_c   1.000
_cell.angle_alpha   90.00
_cell.angle_beta   90.00
_cell.angle_gamma   90.00
#
_symmetry.space_group_name_H-M   'P 1'
#
loop_
_entity.id
_entity.type
_entity.pdbx_description
1 polymer ?
#
loop_
_entity_poly.entity_id
_entity_poly.type
_entity_poly.pdbx_seq_one_letter_code
_entity_poly.pdbx_strand_id
1 'polypeptide(L)' 'MQATDVYNIAKALPKEELKKLYNLLGSLPDIKERNSKLKKARKKLPDFTVNDAIKFLIDNHFSKK' A
#
# COMPACT_ATOMS: atom_id res chain seq x y z
N MET A 1 20.70 8.27 -0.58
CA MET A 1 20.63 8.23 0.90
C MET A 1 20.35 6.80 1.31
N GLN A 2 21.16 6.22 2.20
CA GLN A 2 20.90 4.87 2.70
C GLN A 2 19.82 4.91 3.79
N ALA A 3 19.10 3.80 3.98
CA ALA A 3 18.06 3.70 5.00
C ALA A 3 18.59 3.99 6.42
N THR A 4 19.84 3.63 6.67
CA THR A 4 20.57 3.89 7.92
C THR A 4 20.70 5.38 8.21
N ASP A 5 21.02 6.18 7.20
CA ASP A 5 21.17 7.64 7.33
C ASP A 5 19.83 8.28 7.70
N VAL A 6 18.77 7.86 7.02
CA VAL A 6 17.40 8.36 7.26
C VAL A 6 16.95 8.01 8.69
N TYR A 7 17.22 6.79 9.14
CA TYR A 7 16.90 6.35 10.49
C TYR A 7 17.65 7.15 11.56
N ASN A 8 18.95 7.37 11.37
CA ASN A 8 19.78 8.13 12.31
C ASN A 8 19.32 9.59 12.42
N ILE A 9 18.96 10.22 11.30
CA ILE A 9 18.40 11.59 11.27
C ILE A 9 17.05 11.63 12.00
N ALA A 10 16.15 10.68 11.73
CA ALA A 10 14.84 10.63 12.38
C ALA A 10 14.96 10.39 13.89
N LYS A 11 15.92 9.56 14.32
CA LYS A 11 16.19 9.25 15.73
C LYS A 11 16.76 10.45 16.50
N ALA A 12 17.52 11.31 15.84
CA ALA A 12 18.12 12.50 16.45
C ALA A 12 17.12 13.66 16.66
N LEU A 13 15.96 13.63 16.01
CA LEU A 13 14.96 14.69 16.07
C LEU A 13 13.99 14.52 17.26
N PRO A 14 13.63 15.62 17.96
CA PRO A 14 12.52 15.64 18.90
C PRO A 14 11.20 15.25 18.22
N LYS A 15 10.28 14.60 18.95
CA LYS A 15 8.98 14.11 18.40
C LYS A 15 8.17 15.21 17.70
N GLU A 16 8.23 16.43 18.21
CA GLU A 16 7.53 17.58 17.64
C GLU A 16 8.12 18.02 16.30
N GLU A 17 9.44 18.02 16.17
CA GLU A 17 10.14 18.38 14.95
C GLU A 17 10.02 17.30 13.89
N LEU A 18 9.98 16.03 14.29
CA LEU A 18 9.70 14.92 13.38
C LEU A 18 8.33 15.08 12.71
N LYS A 19 7.31 15.49 13.46
CA LYS A 19 5.97 15.77 12.93
C LYS A 19 5.97 16.94 11.95
N LYS A 20 6.72 18.01 12.25
CA LYS A 20 6.89 19.17 11.35
C LYS A 20 7.61 18.76 10.06
N LEU A 21 8.68 17.98 10.17
CA LEU A 21 9.43 17.46 9.03
C LEU A 21 8.56 16.56 8.16
N TYR A 22 7.77 15.66 8.76
CA TYR A 22 6.84 14.80 8.03
C TYR A 22 5.81 15.63 7.24
N ASN A 23 5.23 16.66 7.87
CA ASN A 23 4.28 17.55 7.21
C ASN A 23 4.92 18.35 6.07
N LEU A 24 6.17 18.79 6.22
CA LEU A 24 6.93 19.47 5.19
C LEU A 24 7.25 18.54 4.01
N LEU A 25 7.71 17.32 4.28
CA LEU A 25 8.00 16.33 3.25
C LEU A 25 6.72 15.90 2.50
N GLY A 26 5.60 15.76 3.20
CA GLY A 26 4.31 15.46 2.58
C GLY A 26 3.74 16.59 1.71
N SER A 27 4.19 17.83 1.90
CA SER A 27 3.76 18.98 1.09
C SER A 27 4.63 19.19 -0.16
N LEU A 28 5.83 18.60 -0.22
CA LEU A 28 6.72 18.68 -1.38
C LEU A 28 6.06 18.02 -2.61
N PRO A 29 5.99 18.71 -3.76
CA PRO A 29 5.33 18.22 -4.97
C PRO A 29 5.93 16.91 -5.49
N ASP A 30 7.25 16.74 -5.40
CA ASP A 30 7.98 15.54 -5.84
C ASP A 30 7.56 14.25 -5.09
N ILE A 31 7.07 14.38 -3.85
CA ILE A 31 6.63 13.27 -3.01
C ILE A 31 5.13 12.99 -3.25
N LYS A 32 4.33 14.04 -3.50
CA LYS A 32 2.91 13.89 -3.87
C LYS A 32 2.73 13.14 -5.19
N GLU A 33 3.56 13.42 -6.18
CA GLU A 33 3.50 12.74 -7.50
C GLU A 33 3.87 11.25 -7.44
N ARG A 34 4.66 10.82 -6.46
CA ARG A 34 4.96 9.40 -6.24
C ARG A 34 3.78 8.66 -5.61
N ASN A 35 3.02 9.32 -4.75
CA ASN A 35 1.85 8.74 -4.07
C ASN A 35 0.59 8.68 -4.96
N SER A 36 0.51 9.50 -6.00
CA SER A 36 -0.63 9.48 -6.94
C SER A 36 -0.67 8.23 -7.83
N LYS A 37 0.45 7.47 -7.94
CA LYS A 37 0.56 6.26 -8.77
C LYS A 37 0.10 4.97 -8.10
N LEU A 38 -0.39 5.02 -6.86
CA LEU A 38 -0.84 3.82 -6.13
C LEU A 38 -2.36 3.71 -5.99
N LYS A 39 -3.14 4.32 -6.88
CA LYS A 39 -4.45 3.74 -7.18
C LYS A 39 -4.22 2.50 -8.02
N LYS A 40 -3.88 1.37 -7.38
CA LYS A 40 -4.02 0.05 -8.00
C LYS A 40 -5.44 0.04 -8.56
N ALA A 41 -5.58 0.14 -9.88
CA ALA A 41 -6.87 -0.04 -10.51
C ALA A 41 -7.37 -1.39 -9.99
N ARG A 42 -8.39 -1.37 -9.12
CA ARG A 42 -9.04 -2.62 -8.73
C ARG A 42 -9.47 -3.20 -10.06
N LYS A 43 -8.83 -4.31 -10.45
CA LYS A 43 -9.27 -5.08 -11.61
C LYS A 43 -10.76 -5.29 -11.37
N LYS A 44 -11.61 -4.88 -12.32
CA LYS A 44 -13.04 -5.17 -12.22
C LYS A 44 -13.14 -6.66 -11.96
N LEU A 45 -13.69 -7.02 -10.80
CA LEU A 45 -13.98 -8.41 -10.52
C LEU A 45 -14.93 -8.87 -11.62
N PRO A 46 -14.74 -10.07 -12.20
CA PRO A 46 -15.72 -10.63 -13.11
C PRO A 46 -17.08 -10.73 -12.39
N ASP A 47 -18.17 -10.68 -13.14
CA ASP A 47 -19.52 -10.86 -12.61
C ASP A 47 -19.67 -12.29 -12.09
N PHE A 48 -19.29 -12.48 -10.83
CA PHE A 48 -19.23 -13.78 -10.18
C PHE A 48 -20.56 -14.05 -9.52
N THR A 49 -21.33 -14.98 -10.10
CA THR A 49 -22.64 -15.34 -9.56
C THR A 49 -22.51 -16.32 -8.39
N VAL A 50 -23.58 -16.48 -7.62
CA VAL A 50 -23.62 -17.46 -6.51
C VAL A 50 -23.38 -18.89 -7.01
N ASN A 51 -23.87 -19.23 -8.20
CA ASN A 51 -23.64 -20.55 -8.80
C ASN A 51 -22.17 -20.77 -9.17
N ASP A 52 -21.51 -19.73 -9.69
CA ASP A 52 -20.07 -19.77 -9.97
C ASP A 52 -19.25 -19.92 -8.68
N ALA A 53 -19.70 -19.29 -7.59
CA ALA A 53 -19.10 -19.44 -6.27
C ALA A 53 -19.19 -20.88 -5.75
N ILE A 54 -20.37 -21.49 -5.86
CA ILE A 54 -20.58 -22.88 -5.44
C ILE A 54 -19.70 -23.81 -6.27
N LYS A 55 -19.68 -23.65 -7.60
CA LYS A 55 -18.85 -24.45 -8.50
C LYS A 55 -17.36 -24.30 -8.18
N PHE A 56 -16.89 -23.06 -8.01
CA PHE A 56 -15.50 -22.78 -7.67
C PHE A 56 -15.08 -23.42 -6.34
N LEU A 57 -15.94 -23.34 -5.33
CA LEU A 57 -15.67 -23.97 -4.03
C LEU A 57 -15.57 -25.48 -4.15
N ILE A 58 -16.48 -26.13 -4.87
CA ILE A 58 -16.44 -27.57 -5.09
C ILE A 58 -15.16 -27.96 -5.83
N ASP A 59 -14.85 -27.30 -6.94
CA ASP A 59 -13.69 -27.60 -7.77
C ASP A 59 -12.38 -27.44 -6.99
N ASN A 60 -12.25 -26.39 -6.17
CA ASN A 60 -10.98 -26.09 -5.46
C ASN A 60 -10.86 -26.76 -4.09
N HIS A 61 -11.97 -27.11 -3.44
CA HIS A 61 -11.97 -27.77 -2.13
C HIS A 61 -11.82 -29.29 -2.27
N PHE A 62 -12.38 -29.90 -3.33
CA PHE A 62 -12.35 -31.35 -3.53
C PHE A 62 -11.34 -31.82 -4.59
N SER A 63 -10.90 -30.97 -5.53
CA SER A 63 -9.87 -31.36 -6.52
C SER A 63 -8.44 -31.00 -6.14
N LYS A 64 -8.18 -30.48 -4.94
CA LYS A 64 -6.81 -30.44 -4.39
C LYS A 64 -6.41 -31.85 -3.96
N LYS A 65 -5.93 -32.63 -4.93
CA LYS A 65 -5.21 -33.88 -4.70
C LYS A 65 -3.71 -33.62 -4.54
#